data_AF-A0A6A5FSN0-F1
#
_entry.id   AF-A0A6A5FSN0-F1
#
_cell.length_a   1.000
_cell.length_b   1.000
_cell.length_c   1.000
_cell.angle_alpha   90.00
_cell.angle_beta   90.00
_cell.angle_gamma   90.00
#
_symmetry.space_group_name_H-M   'P 1'
#
loop_
_entity.id
_entity.type
_entity.pdbx_description
1 polymer ?
#
loop_
_entity_poly.entity_id
_entity_poly.type
_entity_poly.pdbx_seq_one_letter_code
_entity_poly.pdbx_strand_id
1 'polypeptide(L)' 'MSSWTGDRGGKVSNSPHFSWKPCEMRQKEEKSRRDVGNFDKEFTKMAVELTPTDKLFIMNLDQNEFQGFSYTNPEFIIEV' A
#
# COMPACT_ATOMS: atom_id res chain seq x y z
N MET A 1 33.56 -24.77 27.17
CA MET A 1 34.18 -25.71 26.21
C MET A 1 33.41 -27.01 26.29
N SER A 2 32.81 -27.44 25.18
CA SER A 2 32.67 -28.85 24.78
C SER A 2 31.74 -28.89 23.57
N SER A 3 32.35 -29.19 22.42
CA SER A 3 31.66 -29.50 21.17
C SER A 3 30.86 -30.79 21.32
N TRP A 4 29.69 -30.89 20.68
CA TRP A 4 28.98 -32.16 20.53
C TRP A 4 28.70 -32.44 19.05
N THR A 5 29.11 -33.63 18.64
CA THR A 5 29.16 -34.15 17.26
C THR A 5 27.96 -35.05 16.96
N GLY A 6 27.43 -34.96 15.73
CA GLY A 6 26.93 -36.11 14.99
C GLY A 6 25.44 -36.47 15.09
N ASP A 7 24.69 -36.02 14.08
CA ASP A 7 23.82 -36.83 13.19
C ASP A 7 22.95 -37.96 13.77
N ARG A 8 21.61 -37.86 13.58
CA ARG A 8 20.81 -38.84 12.82
C ARG A 8 19.30 -38.55 12.86
N GLY A 9 18.74 -38.32 11.67
CA GLY A 9 17.52 -39.00 11.23
C GLY A 9 16.17 -38.56 11.82
N GLY A 10 15.54 -37.59 11.16
CA GLY A 10 14.09 -37.37 11.24
C GLY A 10 13.63 -36.56 10.03
N LYS A 11 13.30 -37.22 8.91
CA LYS A 11 12.66 -36.55 7.76
C LYS A 11 11.28 -36.08 8.19
N VAL A 12 11.16 -34.81 8.58
CA VAL A 12 9.87 -34.13 8.62
C VAL A 12 9.41 -34.01 7.16
N SER A 13 8.32 -34.69 6.85
CA SER A 13 7.68 -34.71 5.54
C SER A 13 7.55 -33.31 4.95
N ASN A 14 7.98 -33.18 3.69
CA ASN A 14 7.88 -31.98 2.86
C ASN A 14 6.54 -31.26 3.03
N SER A 15 6.52 -30.22 3.84
CA SER A 15 5.67 -29.06 3.59
C SER A 15 6.59 -27.99 3.01
N PRO A 16 6.22 -27.29 1.92
CA PRO A 16 7.06 -26.21 1.42
C PRO A 16 7.16 -25.19 2.55
N HIS A 17 8.32 -25.14 3.20
CA HIS A 17 8.64 -24.13 4.18
C HIS A 17 8.55 -22.81 3.43
N PHE A 18 7.46 -22.08 3.64
CA PHE A 18 7.26 -20.77 3.04
C PHE A 18 8.26 -19.83 3.69
N SER A 19 9.48 -19.84 3.18
CA SER A 19 10.55 -18.94 3.55
C SER A 19 10.16 -17.58 3.00
N TRP A 20 9.61 -16.71 3.85
CA TRP A 20 9.55 -15.29 3.57
C TRP A 20 10.96 -14.80 3.24
N LYS A 21 11.22 -14.57 1.95
CA LYS A 21 12.43 -13.87 1.52
C LYS A 21 12.26 -12.41 1.97
N PRO A 22 13.34 -11.75 2.45
CA PRO A 22 13.32 -10.30 2.60
C PRO A 22 12.81 -9.67 1.30
N CYS A 23 11.88 -8.73 1.39
CA CYS A 23 11.41 -7.98 0.23
C CYS A 23 12.57 -7.12 -0.26
N GLU A 24 13.44 -7.70 -1.10
CA GLU A 24 14.50 -6.95 -1.76
C GLU A 24 13.87 -5.82 -2.56
N MET A 25 14.50 -4.64 -2.44
CA MET A 25 14.06 -3.35 -2.96
C MET A 25 13.61 -3.48 -4.42
N ARG A 26 12.30 -3.61 -4.65
CA ARG A 26 11.74 -3.58 -6.00
C ARG A 26 11.89 -2.15 -6.51
N GLN A 27 12.92 -1.88 -7.30
CA GLN A 27 13.08 -0.60 -7.97
C GLN A 27 11.90 -0.42 -8.94
N LYS A 28 11.10 0.61 -8.68
CA LYS A 28 10.02 1.03 -9.57
C LYS A 28 10.64 1.96 -10.62
N GLU A 29 10.59 1.56 -11.87
CA GLU A 29 11.05 2.38 -13.00
C GLU A 29 9.96 3.41 -13.33
N GLU A 30 10.08 4.63 -12.81
CA GLU A 30 9.22 5.77 -13.15
C GLU A 30 9.94 6.66 -14.16
N LYS A 31 9.33 6.88 -15.32
CA LYS A 31 9.95 7.66 -16.41
C LYS A 31 9.84 9.17 -16.19
N SER A 32 8.86 9.62 -15.40
CA SER A 32 8.62 11.03 -15.08
C SER A 32 7.73 11.18 -13.85
N ARG A 33 7.69 12.39 -13.26
CA ARG A 33 6.81 12.73 -12.11
C ARG A 33 5.31 12.51 -12.36
N ARG A 34 4.88 12.38 -13.61
CA ARG A 34 3.48 12.15 -14.01
C ARG A 34 3.31 10.80 -14.71
N ASP A 35 4.27 9.90 -14.56
CA ASP A 35 4.20 8.59 -15.21
C ASP A 35 3.08 7.76 -14.59
N VAL A 36 2.09 7.44 -15.43
CA VAL A 36 0.94 6.61 -15.07
C VAL A 36 1.00 5.23 -15.74
N GLY A 37 2.15 4.84 -16.30
CA GLY A 37 2.29 3.60 -17.07
C GLY A 37 2.01 2.30 -16.30
N ASN A 38 2.03 2.35 -14.96
CA ASN A 38 1.69 1.24 -14.08
C ASN A 38 0.20 1.17 -13.71
N PHE A 39 -0.62 2.13 -14.17
CA PHE A 39 -2.06 2.17 -13.93
C PHE A 39 -2.82 1.74 -15.19
N ASP A 40 -4.02 1.20 -15.02
CA ASP A 40 -4.88 0.89 -16.17
C ASP A 40 -5.19 2.18 -16.95
N LYS A 41 -4.99 2.10 -18.27
CA LYS A 41 -5.15 3.24 -19.17
C LYS A 41 -6.59 3.75 -19.17
N GLU A 42 -7.57 2.88 -18.91
CA GLU A 42 -8.97 3.30 -18.87
C GLU A 42 -9.22 4.35 -17.79
N PHE A 43 -8.60 4.25 -16.61
CA PHE A 43 -8.70 5.29 -15.58
C PHE A 43 -7.94 6.57 -15.96
N THR A 44 -6.75 6.44 -16.55
CA THR A 44 -5.90 7.61 -16.88
C THR A 44 -6.43 8.46 -18.03
N LYS A 45 -7.31 7.90 -18.87
CA LYS A 45 -7.96 8.61 -19.98
C LYS A 45 -9.24 9.34 -19.56
N MET A 46 -9.85 8.97 -18.43
CA MET A 46 -11.06 9.63 -17.93
C MET A 46 -10.77 11.09 -17.60
N ALA A 47 -11.80 11.94 -17.70
CA ALA A 47 -11.70 13.31 -17.23
C ALA A 47 -11.41 13.35 -15.73
N VAL A 48 -10.51 14.23 -15.30
CA VAL A 48 -10.18 14.44 -13.89
C VAL A 48 -11.22 15.36 -13.27
N GLU A 49 -12.43 14.85 -13.09
CA GLU A 49 -13.57 15.59 -12.55
C GLU A 49 -14.24 14.83 -11.39
N LEU A 50 -14.81 15.59 -10.47
CA LEU A 50 -15.65 15.02 -9.42
C LEU A 50 -17.05 14.80 -9.98
N THR A 51 -17.61 13.62 -9.74
CA THR A 51 -19.00 13.35 -10.09
C THR A 51 -19.90 14.37 -9.39
N PRO A 52 -20.76 15.10 -10.12
CA PRO A 52 -21.68 16.05 -9.53
C PRO A 52 -22.55 15.37 -8.48
N THR A 53 -22.61 15.95 -7.29
CA THR A 53 -23.43 15.42 -6.19
C THR A 53 -24.73 16.20 -6.07
N ASP A 54 -25.83 15.51 -5.78
CA ASP A 54 -27.12 16.15 -5.51
C ASP A 54 -27.12 16.80 -4.13
N LYS A 55 -27.44 18.09 -4.09
CA LYS A 55 -27.47 18.90 -2.86
C LYS A 55 -28.46 18.36 -1.84
N LEU A 56 -29.58 17.78 -2.27
CA LEU A 56 -30.58 17.22 -1.36
C LEU A 56 -30.03 15.98 -0.65
N PHE A 57 -29.24 15.15 -1.35
CA PHE A 57 -28.57 14.01 -0.74
C PHE A 57 -27.54 14.47 0.28
N ILE A 58 -26.72 15.49 -0.05
CA ILE A 58 -25.71 16.03 0.88
C ILE A 58 -26.37 16.59 2.15
N MET A 59 -27.48 17.33 2.01
CA MET A 59 -28.17 17.95 3.14
C MET A 59 -28.78 16.94 4.12
N ASN A 60 -29.07 15.72 3.65
CA ASN A 60 -29.66 14.66 4.46
C ASN A 60 -28.61 13.81 5.20
N LEU A 61 -27.32 14.10 5.05
CA LEU A 61 -26.24 13.39 5.75
C LEU A 61 -26.02 14.00 7.15
N ASP A 62 -25.92 13.16 8.18
CA ASP A 62 -25.49 13.61 9.50
C ASP A 62 -23.99 13.97 9.48
N GLN A 63 -23.70 15.26 9.62
CA GLN A 63 -22.32 15.75 9.60
C GLN A 63 -21.53 15.39 10.86
N ASN A 64 -22.20 15.01 11.95
CA ASN A 64 -21.51 14.64 13.19
C ASN A 64 -20.76 13.31 13.06
N GLU A 65 -21.15 12.43 12.13
CA GLU A 65 -20.45 11.18 11.85
C GLU A 65 -19.02 11.39 11.33
N PHE A 66 -18.72 12.59 10.81
CA PHE A 66 -17.40 12.95 10.26
C PHE A 66 -16.55 13.77 11.24
N GLN A 67 -16.98 13.93 12.50
CA GLN A 67 -16.17 14.61 13.52
C GLN A 67 -14.84 13.87 13.72
N GLY A 68 -13.73 14.61 13.71
CA GLY A 68 -12.39 14.04 13.82
C GLY A 68 -11.82 13.44 12.53
N PHE A 69 -12.50 13.57 11.39
CA PHE A 69 -11.99 13.08 10.09
C PHE A 69 -10.79 13.89 9.56
N SER A 70 -10.70 15.17 9.93
CA SER A 70 -9.64 16.06 9.42
C SER A 70 -8.27 15.65 9.98
N TYR A 71 -7.33 15.37 9.07
CA TYR A 71 -5.94 15.05 9.39
C TYR A 71 -5.00 15.80 8.47
N THR A 72 -3.89 16.29 9.02
CA THR A 72 -2.74 16.80 8.27
C THR A 72 -1.50 16.17 8.87
N ASN A 73 -0.60 15.65 8.02
CA ASN A 73 0.63 15.04 8.50
C ASN A 73 1.55 16.12 9.11
N PRO A 74 1.81 16.11 10.43
CA PRO A 74 2.65 17.13 11.08
C PRO A 74 4.12 17.02 10.69
N GLU A 75 4.56 15.85 10.22
CA GLU A 75 5.95 15.59 9.79
C GLU A 75 6.19 15.99 8.33
N PHE A 76 5.19 16.55 7.64
CA PHE A 76 5.33 16.98 6.26
C PHE A 76 6.00 18.36 6.19
N ILE A 77 7.34 18.35 6.19
CA ILE A 77 8.16 19.55 6.02
C ILE A 77 8.40 19.80 4.53
N ILE A 78 7.91 20.92 4.01
CA ILE A 78 8.23 21.39 2.67
C ILE A 78 9.50 22.25 2.77
N GLU A 79 10.62 21.74 2.24
CA GLU A 79 11.79 22.59 1.99
C GLU A 79 11.47 23.52 0.80
N VAL A 80 11.54 24.82 1.03
CA VAL A 80 11.28 25.89 0.03
C VAL A 80 12.60 26.44 -0.49
#